data_AF-A0A450VSG4-F1
#
_entry.id   AF-A0A450VSG4-F1
#
_cell.length_a   1.000
_cell.length_b   1.000
_cell.length_c   1.000
_cell.angle_alpha   90.00
_cell.angle_beta   90.00
_cell.angle_gamma   90.00
#
_symmetry.space_group_name_H-M   'P 1'
#
loop_
_entity.id
_entity.type
_entity.pdbx_description
1 polymer ?
#
loop_
_entity_poly.entity_id
_entity_poly.type
_entity_poly.pdbx_seq_one_letter_code
_entity_poly.pdbx_strand_id
1 'polypeptide(L)'
;MDTTTQPSDAFHKGKTDGIFLPEERDELGLTTQMREDIDRRLAIAQEEIRNGQYVTLDDEFMEKFLEEARGRNADILKAIRPVQSIK
;
A
#
# COMPACT_ATOMS: atom_id res chain seq x y z
N MET A 1 36.00 -16.74 -4.77
CA MET A 1 34.56 -16.64 -5.11
C MET A 1 33.88 -16.31 -3.81
N ASP A 2 33.90 -15.03 -3.48
CA ASP A 2 33.40 -14.51 -2.22
C ASP A 2 31.91 -14.21 -2.40
N THR A 3 31.05 -14.86 -1.63
CA THR A 3 29.62 -14.51 -1.58
C THR A 3 29.30 -13.98 -0.20
N THR A 4 29.61 -12.70 -0.02
CA THR A 4 29.11 -11.89 1.09
C THR A 4 27.59 -11.80 0.97
N THR A 5 26.87 -12.57 1.78
CA THR A 5 25.44 -12.36 1.99
C THR A 5 25.28 -11.35 3.12
N GLN A 6 24.92 -10.11 2.76
CA GLN A 6 24.48 -9.12 3.75
C GLN A 6 23.11 -9.52 4.33
N PRO A 7 22.86 -9.29 5.62
CA PRO A 7 21.57 -9.53 6.26
C PRO A 7 20.65 -8.33 5.99
N SER A 8 19.52 -8.54 5.33
CA SER A 8 18.46 -7.52 5.29
C SER A 8 17.62 -7.61 6.56
N ASP A 9 17.95 -6.73 7.49
CA ASP A 9 17.08 -6.06 8.46
C ASP A 9 15.89 -6.85 9.04
N ALA A 10 16.14 -7.39 10.24
CA ALA A 10 15.37 -7.18 11.45
C ALA A 10 13.84 -7.00 11.28
N PHE A 11 13.13 -8.12 11.13
CA PHE A 11 11.79 -8.21 11.70
C PHE A 11 11.92 -8.12 13.22
N HIS A 12 11.44 -7.02 13.81
CA HIS A 12 11.29 -6.85 15.25
C HIS A 12 10.30 -7.90 15.79
N LYS A 13 10.80 -9.11 16.03
CA LYS A 13 10.07 -10.15 16.75
C LYS A 13 10.31 -9.94 18.24
N GLY A 14 9.34 -9.28 18.88
CA GLY A 14 9.18 -9.39 20.32
C GLY A 14 9.25 -10.87 20.71
N LYS A 15 10.07 -11.17 21.72
CA LYS A 15 10.31 -12.52 22.21
C LYS A 15 8.98 -13.20 22.57
N THR A 16 8.57 -14.15 21.75
CA THR A 16 7.69 -15.24 22.16
C THR A 16 8.38 -16.52 21.75
N ASP A 17 8.84 -17.28 22.75
CA ASP A 17 9.41 -18.63 22.65
C ASP A 17 8.32 -19.63 22.20
N GLY A 18 7.78 -19.42 21.01
CA GLY A 18 6.89 -20.34 20.32
C GLY A 18 7.61 -20.85 19.09
N ILE A 19 7.76 -22.17 18.99
CA ILE A 19 8.18 -22.85 17.76
C ILE A 19 7.24 -22.35 16.65
N PHE A 20 7.75 -21.51 15.76
CA PHE A 20 7.01 -21.07 14.57
C PHE A 20 7.03 -22.26 13.62
N LEU A 21 5.95 -23.05 13.63
CA LEU A 21 5.72 -23.98 12.54
C LEU A 21 5.46 -23.16 11.28
N PRO A 22 6.08 -23.51 10.14
CA PRO A 22 5.80 -22.84 8.88
C PRO A 22 4.30 -22.99 8.59
N GLU A 23 3.63 -21.86 8.41
CA GLU A 23 2.21 -21.83 8.08
C GLU A 23 2.01 -22.55 6.74
N GLU A 24 1.11 -23.53 6.71
CA GLU A 24 0.86 -24.34 5.52
C GLU A 24 0.37 -23.42 4.40
N ARG A 25 1.10 -23.45 3.29
CA ARG A 25 0.81 -22.67 2.10
C ARG A 25 0.25 -23.60 1.05
N ASP A 26 -0.80 -23.16 0.39
CA ASP A 26 -1.37 -23.89 -0.73
C ASP A 26 -0.52 -23.77 -2.01
N GLU A 27 -1.03 -24.32 -3.11
CA GLU A 27 -0.41 -24.30 -4.43
C GLU A 27 -0.12 -22.89 -4.99
N LEU A 28 -0.86 -21.88 -4.53
CA LEU A 28 -0.66 -20.46 -4.87
C LEU A 28 0.24 -19.75 -3.85
N GLY A 29 0.78 -20.46 -2.86
CA GLY A 29 1.63 -19.91 -1.83
C GLY A 29 0.88 -19.07 -0.79
N LEU A 30 -0.45 -19.15 -0.74
CA LEU A 30 -1.26 -18.40 0.21
C LEU A 30 -1.44 -19.19 1.51
N THR A 31 -1.44 -18.47 2.63
CA THR A 31 -1.87 -19.05 3.90
C THR A 31 -3.39 -19.01 4.00
N THR A 32 -3.95 -19.79 4.91
CA THR A 32 -5.40 -19.77 5.18
C THR A 32 -5.87 -18.36 5.54
N GLN A 33 -5.11 -17.64 6.37
CA GLN A 33 -5.43 -16.26 6.74
C GLN A 33 -5.46 -15.32 5.53
N MET A 34 -4.52 -15.47 4.59
CA MET A 34 -4.50 -14.64 3.37
C MET A 34 -5.74 -14.90 2.51
N ARG A 35 -6.19 -16.17 2.39
CA ARG A 35 -7.41 -16.50 1.65
C ARG A 35 -8.65 -15.87 2.27
N GLU A 36 -8.81 -16.03 3.58
CA GLU A 36 -9.95 -15.46 4.30
C GLU A 36 -10.01 -13.93 4.19
N ASP A 37 -8.85 -13.26 4.22
CA ASP A 37 -8.76 -11.81 4.02
C ASP A 37 -9.15 -11.41 2.59
N ILE A 38 -8.67 -12.16 1.57
CA ILE A 38 -9.04 -11.94 0.17
C ILE A 38 -10.55 -12.10 -0.02
N ASP A 39 -11.13 -13.20 0.46
CA ASP A 39 -12.57 -13.48 0.32
C ASP A 39 -13.42 -12.40 0.99
N ARG A 40 -13.02 -11.96 2.19
CA ARG A 40 -13.69 -10.87 2.91
C ARG A 40 -13.67 -9.57 2.12
N ARG A 41 -12.50 -9.16 1.60
CA ARG A 41 -12.35 -7.94 0.82
C ARG A 41 -13.14 -8.01 -0.49
N LEU A 42 -13.15 -9.18 -1.14
CA LEU A 42 -13.92 -9.40 -2.35
C LEU A 42 -15.42 -9.25 -2.10
N ALA A 43 -15.93 -9.81 -1.01
CA ALA A 43 -17.34 -9.67 -0.63
C ALA A 43 -17.74 -8.20 -0.39
N ILE A 44 -16.87 -7.43 0.29
CA ILE A 44 -17.09 -5.99 0.52
C ILE A 44 -17.12 -5.23 -0.81
N ALA A 45 -16.13 -5.44 -1.67
CA ALA A 45 -16.06 -4.76 -2.96
C ALA A 45 -17.28 -5.07 -3.85
N GLN A 46 -17.75 -6.32 -3.85
CA GLN A 46 -18.96 -6.71 -4.58
C GLN A 46 -20.21 -6.00 -4.04
N GLU A 47 -20.31 -5.86 -2.71
CA GLU A 47 -21.40 -5.13 -2.07
C GLU A 47 -21.37 -3.64 -2.42
N GLU A 48 -20.21 -3.01 -2.36
CA GLU A 48 -20.01 -1.60 -2.75
C GLU A 48 -20.37 -1.37 -4.21
N ILE A 49 -19.95 -2.26 -5.11
CA ILE A 49 -20.33 -2.22 -6.52
C ILE A 49 -21.85 -2.30 -6.69
N ARG A 50 -22.51 -3.24 -6.00
CA ARG A 50 -23.97 -3.41 -6.06
C ARG A 50 -24.71 -2.17 -5.57
N ASN A 51 -24.19 -1.53 -4.53
CA ASN A 51 -24.78 -0.33 -3.94
C ASN A 51 -24.40 0.96 -4.69
N GLY A 52 -23.63 0.86 -5.78
CA GLY A 52 -23.15 2.02 -6.53
C GLY A 52 -22.12 2.87 -5.78
N GLN A 53 -21.55 2.35 -4.70
CA GLN A 53 -20.54 2.99 -3.86
C GLN A 53 -19.13 2.77 -4.42
N TYR A 54 -18.97 2.88 -5.73
CA TYR A 54 -17.69 2.75 -6.41
C TYR A 54 -17.46 3.93 -7.34
N VAL A 55 -16.19 4.19 -7.64
CA VAL A 55 -15.79 5.21 -8.60
C VAL A 55 -15.05 4.51 -9.74
N THR A 56 -15.43 4.82 -10.97
CA THR A 56 -14.72 4.33 -12.15
C THR A 56 -13.43 5.11 -12.31
N LEU A 57 -12.32 4.39 -12.45
CA LEU A 57 -11.00 4.97 -12.72
C LEU A 57 -10.77 5.09 -14.22
N ASP A 58 -11.66 5.79 -14.92
CA ASP A 58 -11.49 6.08 -16.34
C ASP A 58 -10.44 7.18 -16.59
N ASP A 59 -10.09 7.39 -17.85
CA ASP A 59 -9.07 8.36 -18.25
C ASP A 59 -9.43 9.79 -17.79
N GLU A 60 -10.71 10.15 -17.80
CA GLU A 60 -11.19 11.47 -17.36
C GLU A 60 -11.02 11.66 -15.85
N PHE A 61 -11.39 10.64 -15.06
CA PHE A 61 -11.17 10.65 -13.62
C PHE A 61 -9.68 10.74 -13.29
N MET A 62 -8.85 9.95 -13.98
CA MET A 62 -7.41 9.95 -13.77
C MET A 62 -6.78 11.30 -14.12
N GLU A 63 -7.21 11.94 -15.21
CA GLU A 63 -6.72 13.27 -15.59
C GLU A 63 -7.06 14.32 -14.53
N LYS A 64 -8.32 14.37 -14.07
CA LYS A 64 -8.78 15.29 -13.01
C LYS A 64 -8.04 15.06 -11.70
N PHE A 65 -7.87 13.80 -11.30
CA PHE A 65 -7.14 13.45 -10.09
C PHE A 65 -5.68 13.94 -10.16
N LEU A 66 -5.02 13.76 -11.31
CA LEU A 66 -3.64 14.22 -11.51
C LEU A 66 -3.54 15.75 -11.52
N GLU A 67 -4.51 16.45 -12.10
CA GLU A 67 -4.58 17.91 -12.07
C GLU A 67 -4.71 18.44 -10.64
N GLU A 68 -5.64 17.89 -9.86
CA GLU A 68 -5.80 18.26 -8.44
C GLU A 68 -4.53 17.99 -7.62
N ALA A 69 -3.91 16.83 -7.82
CA ALA A 69 -2.67 16.48 -7.14
C ALA A 69 -1.54 17.46 -7.49
N ARG A 70 -1.41 17.84 -8.76
CA ARG A 70 -0.44 18.87 -9.20
C ARG A 70 -0.72 20.23 -8.56
N GLY A 71 -1.98 20.65 -8.50
CA GLY A 71 -2.39 21.89 -7.84
C GLY A 71 -2.00 21.91 -6.36
N ARG A 72 -2.40 20.87 -5.61
CA ARG A 72 -2.05 20.72 -4.18
C ARG A 72 -0.54 20.73 -3.98
N ASN A 73 0.22 20.03 -4.82
CA ASN A 73 1.67 19.99 -4.73
C ASN A 73 2.31 21.35 -5.03
N ALA A 74 1.79 22.10 -6.01
CA ALA A 74 2.28 23.44 -6.32
C ALA A 74 2.06 24.41 -5.15
N ASP A 75 0.90 24.34 -4.49
CA ASP A 75 0.60 25.16 -3.32
C ASP A 75 1.49 24.80 -2.12
N ILE A 76 1.74 23.51 -1.89
CA ILE A 76 2.69 23.03 -0.88
C ILE A 76 4.11 23.55 -1.18
N LEU A 77 4.60 23.41 -2.41
CA LEU A 77 5.93 23.87 -2.80
C LEU A 77 6.07 25.40 -2.72
N LYS A 78 5.00 26.14 -2.99
CA LYS A 78 4.94 27.59 -2.81
C LYS A 78 4.98 27.98 -1.35
N ALA A 79 4.30 27.23 -0.46
CA ALA A 79 4.34 27.45 0.97
C ALA A 79 5.69 27.09 1.62
N ILE A 80 6.45 26.17 1.02
CA ILE A 80 7.76 25.72 1.52
C ILE A 80 8.92 26.61 1.03
N ARG A 81 8.72 27.42 -0.02
CA ARG A 81 9.79 28.31 -0.51
C ARG A 81 10.13 29.36 0.57
N PRO A 82 11.38 29.39 1.09
CA PRO A 82 11.77 30.40 2.07
C PRO A 82 11.73 31.77 1.40
N VAL A 83 11.31 32.77 2.18
CA VAL A 83 11.51 34.20 1.90
C VAL A 83 13.02 34.46 1.86
N GLN A 84 13.69 34.08 0.77
CA GLN A 84 15.04 34.52 0.46
C GLN A 84 14.93 35.71 -0.49
N SER A 85 14.52 36.83 0.09
CA SER A 85 14.90 38.15 -0.41
C SER A 85 14.85 39.12 0.76
N ILE A 86 15.93 39.11 1.55
CA ILE A 86 16.31 40.28 2.35
C ILE A 86 17.62 40.75 1.74
N LYS A 87 17.52 41.99 1.22
CA LYS A 87 18.50 42.91 0.62
C LYS A 87 19.98 42.61 0.80
#